data_AF-A0A7W0WQ64-F1
#
_entry.id   AF-A0A7W0WQ64-F1
#
_cell.length_a   1.000
_cell.length_b   1.000
_cell.length_c   1.000
_cell.angle_alpha   90.00
_cell.angle_beta   90.00
_cell.angle_gamma   90.00
#
_symmetry.space_group_name_H-M   'P 1'
#
loop_
_entity.id
_entity.type
_entity.pdbx_description
1 polymer ?
#
loop_
_entity_poly.entity_id
_entity_poly.type
_entity_poly.pdbx_seq_one_letter_code
_entity_poly.pdbx_strand_id
1 'polypeptide(L)'
;MKQRGPVMVPASSRIVYLHRCPPAGCPIIKGQNDDSRQNISQIAGGNTVIGAFTQSDDTWKKMLSCVRATFAPFDVMITDVDPGPQTSHYEHIVGGRPGELRPDIGGAGGVAPATCTEIPNAMSFTFDVYGDDFETLCWTASQEVAHAFGLEHVLNARDPLTYLSGFLPKRFQAADAQCGEGIPRTCMCTGNTQNSYMHMLAMFGPGTPTPPTLMVKSPTNNKKLQPGFITRVDASDDSGLDHVEILIDGTKIADSYEAPYTIIAPDVVEAGPHTLEVRAVDIQGTPTSVMLDVTMGPPCTASAGCDGVDVCVAGVCVPGPDAAGGLGYECSASTECISRSCVKDGGSFGHCTEACNPAVEGVCPSGFDCIDAGGGAGVCWPGASGGCCDAGGSGKGAALLGFGVLALVLRRRRGR
;
A
#
# COMPACT_ATOMS: atom_id res chain seq x y z
N MET A 1 15.45 -49.70 -0.16
CA MET A 1 15.96 -48.71 0.79
C MET A 1 15.28 -47.38 0.46
N LYS A 2 14.38 -46.88 1.33
CA LYS A 2 13.80 -45.54 1.14
C LYS A 2 14.95 -44.54 1.25
N GLN A 3 15.27 -43.82 0.18
CA GLN A 3 16.19 -42.69 0.25
C GLN A 3 15.60 -41.74 1.30
N ARG A 4 16.36 -41.50 2.37
CA ARG A 4 16.03 -40.44 3.31
C ARG A 4 16.04 -39.15 2.49
N GLY A 5 14.95 -38.38 2.55
CA GLY A 5 14.89 -37.07 1.91
C GLY A 5 16.08 -36.21 2.34
N PRO A 6 16.49 -35.22 1.53
CA PRO A 6 17.64 -34.38 1.84
C PRO A 6 17.49 -33.82 3.26
N VAL A 7 18.56 -33.90 4.05
CA VAL A 7 18.65 -33.24 5.34
C VAL A 7 18.55 -31.74 5.05
N MET A 8 17.43 -31.17 5.45
CA MET A 8 17.10 -29.77 5.22
C MET A 8 18.01 -28.93 6.10
N VAL A 9 18.94 -28.22 5.46
CA VAL A 9 19.82 -27.26 6.15
C VAL A 9 19.04 -25.96 6.29
N PRO A 10 18.92 -25.38 7.49
CA PRO A 10 18.31 -24.06 7.67
C PRO A 10 19.02 -23.02 6.79
N ALA A 11 18.26 -22.07 6.26
CA ALA A 11 18.79 -20.98 5.44
C ALA A 11 19.96 -20.25 6.13
N SER A 12 21.00 -19.86 5.39
CA SER A 12 22.14 -19.11 5.93
C SER A 12 21.76 -17.69 6.36
N SER A 13 20.69 -17.14 5.80
CA SER A 13 20.09 -15.86 6.18
C SER A 13 18.58 -15.90 5.98
N ARG A 14 17.87 -15.00 6.67
CA ARG A 14 16.44 -14.73 6.48
C ARG A 14 16.19 -13.41 5.77
N ILE A 15 17.24 -12.68 5.38
CA ILE A 15 17.15 -11.33 4.84
C ILE A 15 17.29 -11.40 3.33
N VAL A 16 16.31 -10.85 2.61
CA VAL A 16 16.42 -10.53 1.19
C VAL A 16 16.40 -9.01 1.05
N TYR A 17 17.52 -8.46 0.60
CA TYR A 17 17.65 -7.05 0.27
C TYR A 17 17.24 -6.82 -1.19
N LEU A 18 16.11 -6.12 -1.39
CA LEU A 18 15.71 -5.59 -2.70
C LEU A 18 16.45 -4.28 -2.94
N HIS A 19 17.54 -4.35 -3.69
CA HIS A 19 18.41 -3.22 -3.99
C HIS A 19 17.89 -2.47 -5.22
N ARG A 20 17.22 -1.34 -4.97
CA ARG A 20 16.88 -0.36 -6.03
C ARG A 20 18.14 0.33 -6.53
N CYS A 21 18.57 0.05 -7.76
CA CYS A 21 19.78 0.71 -8.26
C CYS A 21 19.62 2.23 -8.34
N PRO A 22 20.51 3.00 -7.71
CA PRO A 22 20.43 4.46 -7.71
C PRO A 22 20.82 5.03 -9.10
N PRO A 23 20.67 6.34 -9.33
CA PRO A 23 21.12 6.99 -10.57
C PRO A 23 22.58 6.73 -10.96
N ALA A 24 23.45 6.47 -9.98
CA ALA A 24 24.85 6.11 -10.20
C ALA A 24 25.07 4.63 -10.61
N GLY A 25 24.02 3.81 -10.54
CA GLY A 25 24.07 2.37 -10.78
C GLY A 25 24.55 1.54 -9.58
N CYS A 26 24.46 0.21 -9.72
CA CYS A 26 24.95 -0.76 -8.76
C CYS A 26 26.25 -1.42 -9.27
N PRO A 27 27.39 -1.26 -8.59
CA PRO A 27 28.63 -1.91 -8.99
C PRO A 27 28.58 -3.43 -8.71
N ILE A 28 29.04 -4.23 -9.67
CA ILE A 28 29.12 -5.70 -9.55
C ILE A 28 30.55 -6.14 -9.84
N ILE A 29 31.07 -6.99 -8.96
CA ILE A 29 32.38 -7.62 -9.08
C ILE A 29 32.18 -9.04 -9.57
N LYS A 30 32.92 -9.45 -10.62
CA LYS A 30 32.91 -10.83 -11.08
C LYS A 30 33.61 -11.72 -10.05
N GLY A 31 32.89 -12.73 -9.55
CA GLY A 31 33.45 -13.80 -8.71
C GLY A 31 33.27 -15.20 -9.29
N GLN A 32 33.80 -16.18 -8.57
CA GLN A 32 33.50 -17.61 -8.79
C GLN A 32 32.26 -18.06 -7.99
N ASN A 33 32.05 -17.45 -6.83
CA ASN A 33 30.88 -17.64 -5.98
C ASN A 33 30.28 -16.28 -5.67
N ASP A 34 29.01 -16.27 -5.29
CA ASP A 34 28.32 -15.04 -4.89
C ASP A 34 28.70 -14.63 -3.45
N ASP A 35 28.77 -13.33 -3.22
CA ASP A 35 28.81 -12.72 -1.91
C ASP A 35 28.23 -11.29 -1.98
N SER A 36 26.93 -11.16 -1.70
CA SER A 36 26.19 -9.90 -1.63
C SER A 36 26.86 -8.83 -0.76
N ARG A 37 27.48 -9.23 0.37
CA ARG A 37 28.18 -8.30 1.28
C ARG A 37 29.34 -7.56 0.64
N GLN A 38 29.82 -8.06 -0.50
CA GLN A 38 30.94 -7.53 -1.26
C GLN A 38 30.58 -7.19 -2.71
N ASN A 39 29.29 -7.27 -3.08
CA ASN A 39 28.80 -7.12 -4.46
C ASN A 39 29.46 -8.11 -5.46
N ILE A 40 29.77 -9.33 -5.01
CA ILE A 40 30.40 -10.34 -5.86
C ILE A 40 29.33 -11.26 -6.45
N SER A 41 29.30 -11.41 -7.77
CA SER A 41 28.38 -12.32 -8.46
C SER A 41 29.11 -13.27 -9.40
N GLN A 42 28.74 -14.55 -9.34
CA GLN A 42 29.24 -15.59 -10.24
C GLN A 42 28.61 -15.51 -11.63
N ILE A 43 27.47 -14.86 -11.81
CA ILE A 43 26.78 -14.79 -13.10
C ILE A 43 27.18 -13.58 -13.95
N ALA A 44 27.88 -12.59 -13.39
CA ALA A 44 28.44 -11.47 -14.13
C ALA A 44 29.43 -11.94 -15.23
N GLY A 45 29.50 -11.21 -16.34
CA GLY A 45 30.49 -11.46 -17.41
C GLY A 45 31.88 -10.88 -17.13
N GLY A 46 31.95 -9.91 -16.20
CA GLY A 46 33.14 -9.17 -15.79
C GLY A 46 32.74 -8.15 -14.72
N ASN A 47 33.69 -7.35 -14.25
CA ASN A 47 33.35 -6.23 -13.38
C ASN A 47 32.53 -5.21 -14.17
N THR A 48 31.38 -4.82 -13.64
CA THR A 48 30.39 -4.01 -14.36
C THR A 48 29.60 -3.12 -13.40
N VAL A 49 28.73 -2.28 -13.96
CA VAL A 49 27.76 -1.47 -13.22
C VAL A 49 26.39 -1.68 -13.85
N ILE A 50 25.43 -2.13 -13.07
CA ILE A 50 24.03 -2.21 -13.47
C ILE A 50 23.42 -0.82 -13.40
N GLY A 51 22.75 -0.39 -14.47
CA GLY A 51 22.11 0.92 -14.53
C GLY A 51 21.04 1.13 -13.46
N ALA A 52 20.59 2.37 -13.32
CA ALA A 52 19.55 2.75 -12.36
C ALA A 52 18.22 2.02 -12.62
N PHE A 53 17.39 1.91 -11.58
CA PHE A 53 15.96 1.67 -11.75
C PHE A 53 15.29 2.99 -12.15
N THR A 54 14.65 3.03 -13.32
CA THR A 54 14.16 4.26 -13.95
C THR A 54 12.67 4.52 -13.71
N GLN A 55 11.94 3.57 -13.11
CA GLN A 55 10.52 3.75 -12.81
C GLN A 55 10.29 4.64 -11.57
N SER A 56 9.04 5.09 -11.44
CA SER A 56 8.60 5.98 -10.37
C SER A 56 8.74 5.37 -8.97
N ASP A 57 8.77 6.22 -7.94
CA ASP A 57 8.73 5.79 -6.54
C ASP A 57 7.44 5.02 -6.20
N ASP A 58 6.34 5.33 -6.87
CA ASP A 58 5.07 4.60 -6.71
C ASP A 58 5.19 3.17 -7.26
N THR A 59 5.78 3.01 -8.45
CA THR A 59 6.08 1.70 -9.04
C THR A 59 6.99 0.88 -8.12
N TRP A 60 8.04 1.50 -7.57
CA TRP A 60 8.94 0.83 -6.62
C TRP A 60 8.18 0.35 -5.37
N LYS A 61 7.37 1.21 -4.76
CA LYS A 61 6.58 0.87 -3.56
C LYS A 61 5.61 -0.29 -3.82
N LYS A 62 4.91 -0.27 -4.96
CA LYS A 62 3.99 -1.34 -5.37
C LYS A 62 4.72 -2.66 -5.61
N MET A 63 5.86 -2.62 -6.31
CA MET A 63 6.69 -3.80 -6.53
C MET A 63 7.20 -4.38 -5.20
N LEU A 64 7.76 -3.54 -4.33
CA LEU A 64 8.28 -3.94 -3.01
C LEU A 64 7.20 -4.58 -2.13
N SER A 65 6.00 -3.98 -2.05
CA SER A 65 4.87 -4.56 -1.32
C SER A 65 4.43 -5.88 -1.94
N CYS A 66 4.40 -6.00 -3.27
CA CYS A 66 4.07 -7.26 -3.94
C CYS A 66 5.09 -8.38 -3.63
N VAL A 67 6.39 -8.07 -3.57
CA VAL A 67 7.41 -9.07 -3.18
C VAL A 67 7.25 -9.44 -1.70
N ARG A 68 7.03 -8.47 -0.80
CA ARG A 68 6.71 -8.74 0.62
C ARG A 68 5.52 -9.68 0.75
N ALA A 69 4.44 -9.43 0.02
CA ALA A 69 3.25 -10.28 -0.04
C ALA A 69 3.54 -11.71 -0.52
N THR A 70 4.52 -11.86 -1.41
CA THR A 70 4.87 -13.15 -2.02
C THR A 70 5.67 -14.03 -1.07
N PHE A 71 6.53 -13.43 -0.23
CA PHE A 71 7.35 -14.14 0.76
C PHE A 71 6.76 -14.20 2.17
N ALA A 72 5.75 -13.37 2.46
CA ALA A 72 5.02 -13.25 3.71
C ALA A 72 4.69 -14.57 4.45
N PRO A 73 4.26 -15.66 3.76
CA PRO A 73 3.97 -16.94 4.43
C PRO A 73 5.19 -17.60 5.12
N PHE A 74 6.41 -17.12 4.86
CA PHE A 74 7.66 -17.70 5.33
C PHE A 74 8.41 -16.73 6.23
N ASP A 75 9.27 -17.25 7.11
CA ASP A 75 10.15 -16.43 7.97
C ASP A 75 11.32 -15.86 7.17
N VAL A 76 10.97 -14.95 6.25
CA VAL A 76 11.84 -14.21 5.33
C VAL A 76 11.51 -12.72 5.43
N MET A 77 12.52 -11.92 5.73
CA MET A 77 12.43 -10.46 5.78
C MET A 77 12.83 -9.86 4.43
N ILE A 78 11.87 -9.23 3.76
CA ILE A 78 12.12 -8.44 2.55
C ILE A 78 12.34 -6.97 2.93
N THR A 79 13.55 -6.46 2.71
CA THR A 79 13.96 -5.08 3.02
C THR A 79 14.45 -4.35 1.79
N ASP A 80 14.21 -3.05 1.69
CA ASP A 80 14.84 -2.14 0.72
C ASP A 80 15.89 -1.21 1.40
N VAL A 81 16.23 -1.51 2.65
CA VAL A 81 17.34 -0.92 3.40
C VAL A 81 18.53 -1.87 3.38
N ASP A 82 19.68 -1.37 2.95
CA ASP A 82 20.95 -2.11 2.88
C ASP A 82 21.33 -2.69 4.26
N PRO A 83 21.46 -4.04 4.39
CA PRO A 83 21.88 -4.70 5.63
C PRO A 83 23.34 -4.43 6.03
N GLY A 84 24.14 -3.88 5.12
CA GLY A 84 25.55 -3.55 5.31
C GLY A 84 26.50 -4.74 5.07
N PRO A 85 27.81 -4.47 4.97
CA PRO A 85 28.81 -5.42 4.48
C PRO A 85 29.18 -6.54 5.48
N GLN A 86 28.61 -6.54 6.68
CA GLN A 86 28.89 -7.55 7.70
C GLN A 86 27.70 -8.50 7.92
N THR A 87 26.52 -8.15 7.41
CA THR A 87 25.29 -8.91 7.61
C THR A 87 25.12 -9.88 6.45
N SER A 88 25.03 -11.19 6.73
CA SER A 88 24.70 -12.17 5.68
C SER A 88 23.26 -11.95 5.21
N HIS A 89 23.07 -11.84 3.90
CA HIS A 89 21.78 -11.59 3.27
C HIS A 89 21.80 -12.03 1.81
N TYR A 90 20.65 -12.37 1.24
CA TYR A 90 20.52 -12.48 -0.22
C TYR A 90 20.26 -11.09 -0.77
N GLU A 91 20.83 -10.79 -1.93
CA GLU A 91 20.64 -9.50 -2.57
C GLU A 91 19.99 -9.69 -3.94
N HIS A 92 18.94 -8.92 -4.16
CA HIS A 92 18.23 -8.90 -5.42
C HIS A 92 18.28 -7.49 -6.00
N ILE A 93 19.07 -7.32 -7.05
CA ILE A 93 19.32 -6.06 -7.70
C ILE A 93 18.25 -5.78 -8.73
N VAL A 94 17.66 -4.58 -8.66
CA VAL A 94 16.61 -4.14 -9.58
C VAL A 94 17.04 -2.87 -10.28
N GLY A 95 17.16 -2.94 -11.60
CA GLY A 95 17.59 -1.82 -12.44
C GLY A 95 18.31 -2.25 -13.70
N GLY A 96 18.70 -1.26 -14.51
CA GLY A 96 19.58 -1.46 -15.65
C GLY A 96 19.02 -2.40 -16.73
N ARG A 97 19.92 -2.88 -17.58
CA ARG A 97 19.60 -3.76 -18.71
C ARG A 97 20.37 -5.07 -18.64
N PRO A 98 19.82 -6.19 -19.13
CA PRO A 98 20.48 -7.49 -19.06
C PRO A 98 21.89 -7.52 -19.68
N GLY A 99 22.07 -6.82 -20.80
CA GLY A 99 23.36 -6.74 -21.50
C GLY A 99 24.49 -6.09 -20.68
N GLU A 100 24.16 -5.34 -19.62
CA GLU A 100 25.12 -4.71 -18.72
C GLU A 100 25.74 -5.74 -17.75
N LEU A 101 25.00 -6.78 -17.38
CA LEU A 101 25.52 -7.88 -16.56
C LEU A 101 26.39 -8.83 -17.41
N ARG A 102 25.88 -9.25 -18.58
CA ARG A 102 26.65 -9.95 -19.61
C ARG A 102 25.97 -9.90 -20.99
N PRO A 103 26.71 -9.95 -22.11
CA PRO A 103 26.14 -9.69 -23.44
C PRO A 103 25.14 -10.74 -23.97
N ASP A 104 25.20 -11.98 -23.49
CA ASP A 104 24.43 -13.13 -24.00
C ASP A 104 22.97 -13.19 -23.53
N ILE A 105 22.58 -12.34 -22.57
CA ILE A 105 21.25 -12.40 -21.93
C ILE A 105 20.33 -11.25 -22.33
N GLY A 106 20.57 -10.57 -23.45
CA GLY A 106 19.87 -9.33 -23.83
C GLY A 106 18.33 -9.37 -23.87
N GLY A 107 17.71 -10.55 -23.92
CA GLY A 107 16.25 -10.72 -23.85
C GLY A 107 15.70 -11.15 -22.49
N ALA A 108 16.54 -11.27 -21.46
CA ALA A 108 16.12 -11.68 -20.13
C ALA A 108 15.51 -10.51 -19.35
N GLY A 109 14.43 -10.77 -18.64
CA GLY A 109 13.88 -9.81 -17.68
C GLY A 109 14.41 -9.97 -16.26
N GLY A 110 14.99 -11.13 -15.95
CA GLY A 110 15.72 -11.39 -14.71
C GLY A 110 16.66 -12.57 -14.88
N VAL A 111 17.65 -12.68 -13.99
CA VAL A 111 18.57 -13.81 -13.91
C VAL A 111 19.05 -14.03 -12.47
N ALA A 112 19.27 -15.29 -12.12
CA ALA A 112 19.83 -15.70 -10.85
C ALA A 112 20.79 -16.88 -11.00
N PRO A 113 21.72 -17.08 -10.04
CA PRO A 113 22.37 -18.36 -9.88
C PRO A 113 21.35 -19.40 -9.39
N ALA A 114 21.47 -20.64 -9.85
CA ALA A 114 20.55 -21.72 -9.50
C ALA A 114 21.33 -23.02 -9.24
N THR A 115 21.03 -23.69 -8.13
CA THR A 115 21.50 -25.05 -7.83
C THR A 115 20.37 -25.85 -7.17
N CYS A 116 20.59 -27.10 -6.76
CA CYS A 116 19.58 -27.88 -6.02
C CYS A 116 19.54 -27.62 -4.52
N THR A 117 20.36 -26.68 -4.05
CA THR A 117 20.42 -26.27 -2.66
C THR A 117 20.48 -24.75 -2.60
N GLU A 118 20.40 -24.22 -1.39
CA GLU A 118 20.68 -22.82 -1.14
C GLU A 118 22.04 -22.39 -1.72
N ILE A 119 22.09 -21.18 -2.25
CA ILE A 119 23.31 -20.43 -2.56
C ILE A 119 23.43 -19.29 -1.53
N PRO A 120 24.28 -19.44 -0.50
CA PRO A 120 24.45 -18.41 0.54
C PRO A 120 24.89 -17.07 -0.04
N ASN A 121 24.33 -15.97 0.45
CA ASN A 121 24.64 -14.60 0.00
C ASN A 121 24.50 -14.39 -1.52
N ALA A 122 23.60 -15.14 -2.17
CA ALA A 122 23.38 -15.03 -3.60
C ALA A 122 23.01 -13.61 -4.05
N MET A 123 23.49 -13.24 -5.23
CA MET A 123 23.09 -12.07 -5.97
C MET A 123 22.22 -12.47 -7.16
N SER A 124 21.01 -11.95 -7.20
CA SER A 124 20.05 -12.15 -8.30
C SER A 124 19.62 -10.79 -8.88
N PHE A 125 19.02 -10.79 -10.08
CA PHE A 125 18.80 -9.57 -10.84
C PHE A 125 17.42 -9.56 -11.50
N THR A 126 16.69 -8.45 -11.39
CA THR A 126 15.56 -8.10 -12.26
C THR A 126 15.92 -6.82 -13.01
N PHE A 127 15.82 -6.87 -14.34
CA PHE A 127 16.18 -5.74 -15.19
C PHE A 127 14.98 -4.83 -15.43
N ASP A 128 15.25 -3.54 -15.59
CA ASP A 128 14.22 -2.51 -15.81
C ASP A 128 13.78 -2.47 -17.29
N VAL A 129 13.15 -3.57 -17.72
CA VAL A 129 12.71 -3.80 -19.11
C VAL A 129 11.20 -3.89 -19.26
N TYR A 130 10.45 -3.81 -18.15
CA TYR A 130 9.00 -3.97 -18.12
C TYR A 130 8.22 -2.64 -18.03
N GLY A 131 8.92 -1.50 -17.89
CA GLY A 131 8.25 -0.22 -17.65
C GLY A 131 7.60 -0.17 -16.27
N ASP A 132 6.42 0.46 -16.16
CA ASP A 132 5.70 0.64 -14.91
C ASP A 132 4.85 -0.57 -14.46
N ASP A 133 4.96 -1.70 -15.16
CA ASP A 133 4.33 -2.97 -14.80
C ASP A 133 5.00 -3.59 -13.55
N PHE A 134 4.55 -3.11 -12.39
CA PHE A 134 5.05 -3.54 -11.09
C PHE A 134 4.75 -5.01 -10.78
N GLU A 135 3.71 -5.61 -11.37
CA GLU A 135 3.36 -7.01 -11.13
C GLU A 135 4.38 -7.93 -11.79
N THR A 136 4.71 -7.67 -13.06
CA THR A 136 5.74 -8.43 -13.76
C THR A 136 7.11 -8.25 -13.10
N LEU A 137 7.49 -7.02 -12.71
CA LEU A 137 8.72 -6.77 -11.94
C LEU A 137 8.75 -7.56 -10.62
N CYS A 138 7.65 -7.58 -9.88
CA CYS A 138 7.52 -8.30 -8.61
C CYS A 138 7.68 -9.82 -8.77
N TRP A 139 7.00 -10.42 -9.76
CA TRP A 139 7.05 -11.87 -9.95
C TRP A 139 8.38 -12.32 -10.52
N THR A 140 9.01 -11.54 -11.41
CA THR A 140 10.38 -11.78 -11.84
C THR A 140 11.35 -11.71 -10.66
N ALA A 141 11.27 -10.68 -9.82
CA ALA A 141 12.11 -10.59 -8.63
C ALA A 141 11.93 -11.79 -7.69
N SER A 142 10.68 -12.20 -7.45
CA SER A 142 10.36 -13.35 -6.59
C SER A 142 10.86 -14.67 -7.18
N GLN A 143 10.75 -14.85 -8.49
CA GLN A 143 11.26 -16.00 -9.22
C GLN A 143 12.79 -16.09 -9.12
N GLU A 144 13.50 -15.00 -9.41
CA GLU A 144 14.96 -14.97 -9.40
C GLU A 144 15.53 -15.17 -7.99
N VAL A 145 14.89 -14.59 -6.97
CA VAL A 145 15.25 -14.86 -5.57
C VAL A 145 15.05 -16.34 -5.22
N ALA A 146 13.93 -16.94 -5.65
CA ALA A 146 13.62 -18.34 -5.36
C ALA A 146 14.61 -19.33 -6.01
N HIS A 147 15.24 -18.99 -7.15
CA HIS A 147 16.30 -19.79 -7.75
C HIS A 147 17.52 -19.96 -6.83
N ALA A 148 17.87 -18.93 -6.05
CA ALA A 148 18.94 -19.02 -5.05
C ALA A 148 18.59 -19.98 -3.90
N PHE A 149 17.31 -20.31 -3.72
CA PHE A 149 16.82 -21.24 -2.70
C PHE A 149 16.65 -22.67 -3.23
N GLY A 150 17.02 -22.90 -4.49
CA GLY A 150 16.97 -24.20 -5.14
C GLY A 150 15.62 -24.55 -5.76
N LEU A 151 14.76 -23.56 -5.97
CA LEU A 151 13.55 -23.71 -6.75
C LEU A 151 13.81 -23.47 -8.23
N GLU A 152 13.01 -24.11 -9.09
CA GLU A 152 13.11 -23.98 -10.54
C GLU A 152 11.77 -23.62 -11.19
N HIS A 153 11.67 -23.55 -12.52
CA HIS A 153 10.41 -23.19 -13.15
C HIS A 153 9.33 -24.28 -13.04
N VAL A 154 8.07 -23.87 -12.83
CA VAL A 154 6.91 -24.76 -12.82
C VAL A 154 5.82 -24.34 -13.79
N LEU A 155 5.06 -25.33 -14.24
CA LEU A 155 3.85 -25.16 -15.06
C LEU A 155 2.61 -25.01 -14.17
N ASN A 156 2.59 -23.97 -13.34
CA ASN A 156 1.42 -23.57 -12.56
C ASN A 156 1.25 -22.06 -12.66
N ALA A 157 0.21 -21.60 -13.37
CA ALA A 157 -0.02 -20.19 -13.68
C ALA A 157 -0.17 -19.27 -12.44
N ARG A 158 -0.41 -19.83 -11.25
CA ARG A 158 -0.50 -19.08 -9.99
C ARG A 158 0.83 -18.99 -9.24
N ASP A 159 1.86 -19.72 -9.66
CA ASP A 159 3.17 -19.74 -9.02
C ASP A 159 4.09 -18.67 -9.61
N PRO A 160 4.87 -17.90 -8.82
CA PRO A 160 5.80 -16.91 -9.36
C PRO A 160 6.87 -17.53 -10.26
N LEU A 161 7.20 -18.82 -10.10
CA LEU A 161 8.20 -19.52 -10.91
C LEU A 161 7.70 -19.92 -12.31
N THR A 162 6.54 -19.41 -12.75
CA THR A 162 5.92 -19.80 -14.02
C THR A 162 6.06 -18.74 -15.12
N TYR A 163 6.31 -19.19 -16.35
CA TYR A 163 6.14 -18.38 -17.56
C TYR A 163 4.73 -18.42 -18.14
N LEU A 164 3.82 -19.21 -17.55
CA LEU A 164 2.43 -19.21 -17.97
C LEU A 164 1.76 -17.88 -17.65
N SER A 165 0.88 -17.43 -18.55
CA SER A 165 0.05 -16.24 -18.37
C SER A 165 -1.19 -16.55 -17.52
N GLY A 166 -1.69 -15.54 -16.80
CA GLY A 166 -2.88 -15.63 -15.96
C GLY A 166 -2.99 -14.44 -15.01
N PHE A 167 -4.21 -13.89 -14.85
CA PHE A 167 -4.47 -12.65 -14.09
C PHE A 167 -4.86 -12.90 -12.63
N LEU A 168 -4.01 -13.59 -11.88
CA LEU A 168 -4.10 -13.64 -10.41
C LEU A 168 -2.74 -13.27 -9.82
N PRO A 169 -2.70 -12.65 -8.63
CA PRO A 169 -1.44 -12.47 -7.92
C PRO A 169 -0.71 -13.80 -7.83
N LYS A 170 0.51 -13.86 -8.39
CA LYS A 170 1.32 -15.07 -8.30
C LYS A 170 1.88 -15.21 -6.88
N ARG A 171 1.76 -16.41 -6.31
CA ARG A 171 2.23 -16.78 -4.96
C ARG A 171 2.80 -18.18 -5.00
N PHE A 172 3.77 -18.49 -4.15
CA PHE A 172 4.28 -19.87 -4.05
C PHE A 172 3.13 -20.82 -3.72
N GLN A 173 2.99 -21.92 -4.49
CA GLN A 173 1.82 -22.79 -4.43
C GLN A 173 2.09 -24.03 -3.58
N ALA A 174 1.18 -24.32 -2.66
CA ALA A 174 1.18 -25.54 -1.83
C ALA A 174 0.63 -26.76 -2.60
N ALA A 175 1.16 -26.99 -3.79
CA ALA A 175 0.80 -28.12 -4.65
C ALA A 175 2.00 -28.56 -5.49
N ASP A 176 2.11 -29.87 -5.73
CA ASP A 176 3.10 -30.41 -6.67
C ASP A 176 2.78 -29.89 -8.08
N ALA A 177 3.73 -29.20 -8.70
CA ALA A 177 3.62 -28.69 -10.06
C ALA A 177 4.73 -29.26 -10.95
N GLN A 178 4.38 -29.60 -12.18
CA GLN A 178 5.31 -30.11 -13.19
C GLN A 178 6.38 -29.06 -13.50
N CYS A 179 7.66 -29.43 -13.45
CA CYS A 179 8.72 -28.51 -13.82
C CYS A 179 8.70 -28.18 -15.32
N GLY A 180 9.05 -26.94 -15.67
CA GLY A 180 9.21 -26.48 -17.04
C GLY A 180 8.88 -25.01 -17.28
N GLU A 181 9.42 -24.48 -18.38
CA GLU A 181 9.37 -23.09 -18.84
C GLU A 181 8.23 -22.83 -19.86
N GLY A 182 7.40 -23.83 -20.10
CA GLY A 182 6.30 -23.82 -21.08
C GLY A 182 6.05 -25.21 -21.66
N ILE A 183 7.05 -26.09 -21.56
CA ILE A 183 6.95 -27.51 -21.91
C ILE A 183 7.37 -28.32 -20.67
N PRO A 184 6.65 -29.40 -20.31
CA PRO A 184 7.04 -30.27 -19.22
C PRO A 184 8.46 -30.83 -19.38
N ARG A 185 9.24 -30.78 -18.30
CA ARG A 185 10.53 -31.47 -18.18
C ARG A 185 10.72 -32.05 -16.79
N THR A 186 11.66 -32.97 -16.65
CA THR A 186 12.14 -33.43 -15.35
C THR A 186 12.74 -32.24 -14.61
N CYS A 187 12.38 -32.09 -13.33
CA CYS A 187 12.99 -31.14 -12.43
C CYS A 187 14.48 -31.45 -12.32
N MET A 188 15.30 -30.42 -12.24
CA MET A 188 16.74 -30.56 -12.01
C MET A 188 17.02 -31.35 -10.72
N CYS A 189 16.16 -31.18 -9.70
CA CYS A 189 16.47 -31.60 -8.34
C CYS A 189 15.54 -32.69 -7.76
N THR A 190 14.26 -32.71 -8.14
CA THR A 190 13.23 -33.51 -7.43
C THR A 190 12.31 -34.32 -8.35
N GLY A 191 12.86 -35.14 -9.25
CA GLY A 191 12.03 -35.97 -10.12
C GLY A 191 11.29 -35.11 -11.15
N ASN A 192 9.97 -35.20 -11.27
CA ASN A 192 9.21 -34.46 -12.31
C ASN A 192 8.44 -33.25 -11.80
N THR A 193 8.23 -33.14 -10.50
CA THR A 193 7.42 -32.08 -9.89
C THR A 193 8.15 -31.46 -8.71
N GLN A 194 7.80 -30.22 -8.40
CA GLN A 194 8.21 -29.56 -7.16
C GLN A 194 7.02 -28.85 -6.53
N ASN A 195 7.09 -28.64 -5.22
CA ASN A 195 6.13 -27.88 -4.45
C ASN A 195 6.85 -26.68 -3.84
N SER A 196 6.69 -25.53 -4.48
CA SER A 196 7.47 -24.33 -4.15
C SER A 196 7.17 -23.84 -2.73
N TYR A 197 5.90 -23.86 -2.32
CA TYR A 197 5.50 -23.44 -0.98
C TYR A 197 6.06 -24.37 0.10
N MET A 198 5.96 -25.69 -0.10
CA MET A 198 6.47 -26.63 0.89
C MET A 198 8.00 -26.58 0.99
N HIS A 199 8.70 -26.28 -0.11
CA HIS A 199 10.14 -26.08 -0.12
C HIS A 199 10.56 -24.80 0.62
N MET A 200 9.85 -23.69 0.40
CA MET A 200 10.06 -22.44 1.14
C MET A 200 9.77 -22.60 2.64
N LEU A 201 8.67 -23.25 2.99
CA LEU A 201 8.30 -23.55 4.38
C LEU A 201 9.32 -24.46 5.05
N ALA A 202 9.86 -25.41 4.30
CA ALA A 202 10.94 -26.29 4.73
C ALA A 202 12.22 -25.50 5.09
N MET A 203 12.62 -24.57 4.21
CA MET A 203 13.87 -23.84 4.34
C MET A 203 13.83 -22.73 5.39
N PHE A 204 12.73 -21.98 5.45
CA PHE A 204 12.62 -20.81 6.32
C PHE A 204 11.71 -21.06 7.53
N GLY A 205 10.76 -21.99 7.45
CA GLY A 205 9.68 -22.08 8.43
C GLY A 205 8.59 -21.03 8.18
N PRO A 206 7.46 -21.12 8.92
CA PRO A 206 6.34 -20.21 8.75
C PRO A 206 6.70 -18.79 9.20
N GLY A 207 6.26 -17.79 8.45
CA GLY A 207 6.37 -16.39 8.84
C GLY A 207 5.46 -16.06 10.02
N THR A 208 5.78 -14.97 10.72
CA THR A 208 4.91 -14.36 11.73
C THR A 208 4.44 -13.01 11.19
N PRO A 209 3.24 -12.91 10.60
CA PRO A 209 2.78 -11.63 10.07
C PRO A 209 2.70 -10.60 11.17
N THR A 210 3.24 -9.41 10.91
CA THR A 210 3.05 -8.24 11.76
C THR A 210 1.64 -7.70 11.46
N PRO A 211 0.75 -7.56 12.46
CA PRO A 211 -0.55 -6.94 12.20
C PRO A 211 -0.39 -5.46 11.79
N PRO A 212 -1.31 -4.92 10.97
CA PRO A 212 -1.30 -3.51 10.61
C PRO A 212 -1.33 -2.56 11.80
N THR A 213 -0.77 -1.38 11.62
CA THR A 213 -1.10 -0.22 12.46
C THR A 213 -2.44 0.35 12.03
N LEU A 214 -3.26 0.75 13.00
CA LEU A 214 -4.60 1.31 12.76
C LEU A 214 -4.88 2.45 13.76
N MET A 215 -5.22 3.62 13.23
CA MET A 215 -5.65 4.79 14.00
C MET A 215 -6.90 5.41 13.38
N VAL A 216 -8.02 5.32 14.11
CA VAL A 216 -9.28 5.98 13.72
C VAL A 216 -9.21 7.45 14.13
N LYS A 217 -9.30 8.36 13.15
CA LYS A 217 -9.30 9.81 13.37
C LYS A 217 -10.70 10.34 13.68
N SER A 218 -11.70 9.78 13.02
CA SER A 218 -13.11 10.10 13.21
C SER A 218 -13.95 8.91 12.74
N PRO A 219 -15.06 8.57 13.40
CA PRO A 219 -15.50 9.13 14.68
C PRO A 219 -14.61 8.65 15.86
N THR A 220 -14.78 9.28 17.01
CA THR A 220 -14.15 8.84 18.28
C THR A 220 -15.16 8.04 19.12
N ASN A 221 -14.66 7.36 20.15
CA ASN A 221 -15.51 6.52 21.01
C ASN A 221 -16.59 7.35 21.73
N ASN A 222 -17.76 6.76 21.93
CA ASN A 222 -18.97 7.34 22.54
C ASN A 222 -19.63 8.48 21.76
N LYS A 223 -19.34 8.63 20.46
CA LYS A 223 -19.94 9.69 19.64
C LYS A 223 -21.34 9.35 19.15
N LYS A 224 -22.19 10.37 19.06
CA LYS A 224 -23.45 10.31 18.31
C LYS A 224 -23.21 10.49 16.81
N LEU A 225 -23.64 9.51 16.04
CA LEU A 225 -23.49 9.46 14.58
C LEU A 225 -24.84 9.59 13.89
N GLN A 226 -24.79 9.89 12.59
CA GLN A 226 -25.94 10.01 11.71
C GLN A 226 -25.74 9.10 10.50
N PRO A 227 -26.82 8.64 9.84
CA PRO A 227 -26.66 7.93 8.58
C PRO A 227 -25.82 8.74 7.59
N GLY A 228 -24.97 8.07 6.82
CA GLY A 228 -23.96 8.76 6.00
C GLY A 228 -22.71 9.23 6.75
N PHE A 229 -22.50 8.83 8.01
CA PHE A 229 -21.30 9.23 8.76
C PHE A 229 -20.01 8.80 8.04
N ILE A 230 -18.96 9.59 8.25
CA ILE A 230 -17.68 9.42 7.58
C ILE A 230 -16.66 8.89 8.58
N THR A 231 -16.14 7.69 8.31
CA THR A 231 -15.02 7.10 9.04
C THR A 231 -13.71 7.44 8.33
N ARG A 232 -12.74 7.97 9.07
CA ARG A 232 -11.44 8.42 8.55
C ARG A 232 -10.33 7.76 9.34
N VAL A 233 -9.41 7.13 8.62
CA VAL A 233 -8.45 6.20 9.20
C VAL A 233 -7.05 6.47 8.67
N ASP A 234 -6.06 6.47 9.56
CA ASP A 234 -4.67 6.23 9.22
C ASP A 234 -4.36 4.76 9.49
N ALA A 235 -3.90 4.04 8.49
CA ALA A 235 -3.47 2.67 8.62
C ALA A 235 -2.23 2.45 7.75
N SER A 236 -1.31 1.61 8.22
CA SER A 236 -0.17 1.16 7.44
C SER A 236 0.31 -0.19 7.94
N ASP A 237 0.95 -0.94 7.06
CA ASP A 237 1.53 -2.24 7.35
C ASP A 237 2.91 -2.35 6.66
N ASP A 238 3.82 -3.16 7.20
CA ASP A 238 5.17 -3.33 6.64
C ASP A 238 5.13 -4.07 5.29
N SER A 239 4.24 -5.04 5.17
CA SER A 239 4.03 -5.90 4.01
C SER A 239 3.09 -5.22 3.02
N GLY A 240 2.12 -4.48 3.54
CA GLY A 240 1.14 -3.72 2.78
C GLY A 240 -0.26 -4.01 3.27
N LEU A 241 -1.16 -3.05 3.10
CA LEU A 241 -2.56 -3.19 3.43
C LEU A 241 -3.34 -3.77 2.25
N ASP A 242 -4.24 -4.70 2.53
CA ASP A 242 -5.25 -5.15 1.57
C ASP A 242 -6.42 -4.17 1.54
N HIS A 243 -7.04 -3.94 2.70
CA HIS A 243 -8.12 -2.97 2.84
C HIS A 243 -8.34 -2.52 4.29
N VAL A 244 -9.14 -1.47 4.45
CA VAL A 244 -9.77 -1.08 5.71
C VAL A 244 -11.28 -1.28 5.56
N GLU A 245 -11.93 -1.88 6.54
CA GLU A 245 -13.37 -2.09 6.59
C GLU A 245 -14.00 -1.55 7.87
N ILE A 246 -15.30 -1.26 7.79
CA ILE A 246 -16.13 -0.96 8.95
C ILE A 246 -17.23 -2.00 9.10
N LEU A 247 -17.48 -2.40 10.33
CA LEU A 247 -18.59 -3.27 10.70
C LEU A 247 -19.44 -2.58 11.77
N ILE A 248 -20.76 -2.74 11.70
CA ILE A 248 -21.70 -2.31 12.74
C ILE A 248 -22.35 -3.56 13.31
N ASP A 249 -22.23 -3.76 14.62
CA ASP A 249 -22.72 -4.94 15.34
C ASP A 249 -22.27 -6.27 14.71
N GLY A 250 -21.01 -6.31 14.26
CA GLY A 250 -20.40 -7.47 13.61
C GLY A 250 -20.78 -7.67 12.13
N THR A 251 -21.65 -6.83 11.56
CA THR A 251 -22.01 -6.89 10.14
C THR A 251 -21.14 -5.93 9.34
N LYS A 252 -20.40 -6.43 8.34
CA LYS A 252 -19.62 -5.57 7.43
C LYS A 252 -20.54 -4.64 6.65
N ILE A 253 -20.21 -3.35 6.68
CA ILE A 253 -21.01 -2.27 6.08
C ILE A 253 -20.34 -1.69 4.84
N ALA A 254 -19.04 -1.42 4.90
CA ALA A 254 -18.29 -0.81 3.81
C ALA A 254 -16.77 -1.04 3.98
N ASP A 255 -16.01 -0.80 2.92
CA ASP A 255 -14.57 -0.94 2.87
C ASP A 255 -13.90 0.09 1.94
N SER A 256 -12.58 0.21 2.08
CA SER A 256 -11.70 1.08 1.27
C SER A 256 -10.37 0.37 1.02
N TYR A 257 -9.93 0.33 -0.24
CA TYR A 257 -8.71 -0.36 -0.68
C TYR A 257 -7.52 0.58 -0.91
N GLU A 258 -7.73 1.90 -0.89
CA GLU A 258 -6.69 2.86 -1.22
C GLU A 258 -6.66 4.01 -0.22
N ALA A 259 -5.46 4.41 0.16
CA ALA A 259 -5.25 5.60 0.98
C ALA A 259 -5.52 6.89 0.16
N PRO A 260 -6.05 7.96 0.77
CA PRO A 260 -6.44 8.07 2.17
C PRO A 260 -7.74 7.31 2.49
N TYR A 261 -7.69 6.44 3.51
CA TYR A 261 -8.82 5.59 3.87
C TYR A 261 -9.97 6.41 4.47
N THR A 262 -11.00 6.62 3.65
CA THR A 262 -12.24 7.31 4.00
C THR A 262 -13.40 6.42 3.60
N ILE A 263 -14.24 6.07 4.58
CA ILE A 263 -15.36 5.15 4.39
C ILE A 263 -16.64 5.88 4.80
N ILE A 264 -17.61 5.94 3.88
CA ILE A 264 -18.92 6.56 4.11
C ILE A 264 -19.91 5.44 4.42
N ALA A 265 -20.57 5.52 5.58
CA ALA A 265 -21.60 4.57 5.96
C ALA A 265 -22.88 4.78 5.11
N PRO A 266 -23.75 3.75 4.98
CA PRO A 266 -25.03 3.89 4.30
C PRO A 266 -25.94 4.96 4.91
N ASP A 267 -26.87 5.45 4.10
CA ASP A 267 -27.89 6.44 4.51
C ASP A 267 -29.00 5.85 5.39
N VAL A 268 -28.95 4.54 5.66
CA VAL A 268 -29.89 3.85 6.55
C VAL A 268 -29.11 2.94 7.50
N VAL A 269 -29.10 3.33 8.76
CA VAL A 269 -28.63 2.53 9.90
C VAL A 269 -29.69 2.68 10.99
N GLU A 270 -29.99 1.60 11.71
CA GLU A 270 -30.96 1.65 12.80
C GLU A 270 -30.54 2.67 13.86
N ALA A 271 -31.52 3.28 14.53
CA ALA A 271 -31.25 4.25 15.58
C ALA A 271 -31.04 3.54 16.92
N GLY A 272 -30.14 4.06 17.75
CA GLY A 272 -29.83 3.50 19.05
C GLY A 272 -28.33 3.25 19.25
N PRO A 273 -27.95 2.56 20.33
CA PRO A 273 -26.56 2.19 20.59
C PRO A 273 -26.09 1.10 19.63
N HIS A 274 -24.88 1.24 19.13
CA HIS A 274 -24.21 0.27 18.26
C HIS A 274 -22.74 0.14 18.62
N THR A 275 -22.14 -1.01 18.28
CA THR A 275 -20.69 -1.19 18.29
C THR A 275 -20.15 -1.07 16.87
N LEU A 276 -19.38 -0.03 16.62
CA LEU A 276 -18.62 0.17 15.38
C LEU A 276 -17.25 -0.48 15.52
N GLU A 277 -16.95 -1.45 14.67
CA GLU A 277 -15.61 -2.01 14.50
C GLU A 277 -14.97 -1.41 13.25
N VAL A 278 -13.83 -0.74 13.42
CA VAL A 278 -12.96 -0.37 12.30
C VAL A 278 -11.82 -1.38 12.25
N ARG A 279 -11.62 -2.02 11.10
CA ARG A 279 -10.63 -3.09 10.92
C ARG A 279 -9.73 -2.80 9.74
N ALA A 280 -8.41 -2.83 9.95
CA ALA A 280 -7.43 -2.86 8.88
C ALA A 280 -6.94 -4.29 8.70
N VAL A 281 -6.84 -4.75 7.46
CA VAL A 281 -6.40 -6.10 7.10
C VAL A 281 -5.19 -5.99 6.19
N ASP A 282 -4.09 -6.66 6.55
CA ASP A 282 -2.92 -6.76 5.67
C ASP A 282 -3.18 -7.72 4.48
N ILE A 283 -2.25 -7.75 3.54
CA ILE A 283 -2.29 -8.68 2.39
C ILE A 283 -2.13 -10.17 2.76
N GLN A 284 -1.81 -10.47 4.01
CA GLN A 284 -1.69 -11.82 4.56
C GLN A 284 -2.99 -12.26 5.28
N GLY A 285 -3.97 -11.36 5.41
CA GLY A 285 -5.23 -11.59 6.11
C GLY A 285 -5.16 -11.34 7.62
N THR A 286 -4.08 -10.75 8.13
CA THR A 286 -3.90 -10.40 9.55
C THR A 286 -4.64 -9.10 9.86
N PRO A 287 -5.58 -9.11 10.82
CA PRO A 287 -6.35 -7.92 11.15
C PRO A 287 -5.80 -7.16 12.36
N THR A 288 -6.01 -5.85 12.36
CA THR A 288 -6.02 -5.00 13.55
C THR A 288 -7.38 -4.32 13.63
N SER A 289 -8.04 -4.36 14.79
CA SER A 289 -9.37 -3.78 15.00
C SER A 289 -9.37 -2.72 16.11
N VAL A 290 -10.18 -1.68 15.92
CA VAL A 290 -10.55 -0.70 16.96
C VAL A 290 -12.07 -0.76 17.13
N MET A 291 -12.52 -0.99 18.37
CA MET A 291 -13.93 -0.97 18.74
C MET A 291 -14.32 0.41 19.28
N LEU A 292 -15.43 0.94 18.78
CA LEU A 292 -16.02 2.21 19.19
C LEU A 292 -17.50 1.98 19.53
N ASP A 293 -17.89 2.34 20.74
CA ASP A 293 -19.29 2.44 21.14
C ASP A 293 -19.85 3.75 20.57
N VAL A 294 -20.94 3.69 19.82
CA VAL A 294 -21.54 4.85 19.16
C VAL A 294 -23.05 4.84 19.32
N THR A 295 -23.67 6.00 19.17
CA THR A 295 -25.14 6.11 19.18
C THR A 295 -25.63 6.68 17.87
N MET A 296 -26.36 5.87 17.09
CA MET A 296 -26.99 6.32 15.86
C MET A 296 -28.26 7.12 16.16
N GLY A 297 -28.30 8.35 15.64
CA GLY A 297 -29.44 9.25 15.76
C GLY A 297 -29.89 9.80 14.41
N PRO A 298 -30.97 10.60 14.37
CA PRO A 298 -31.40 11.27 13.16
C PRO A 298 -30.34 12.27 12.67
N PRO A 299 -30.36 12.65 11.37
CA PRO A 299 -29.51 13.72 10.84
C PRO A 299 -29.52 14.97 11.73
N CYS A 300 -28.35 15.54 11.99
CA CYS A 300 -28.25 16.76 12.77
C CYS A 300 -28.82 17.95 11.98
N THR A 301 -29.41 18.92 12.67
CA THR A 301 -29.89 20.17 12.04
C THR A 301 -29.13 21.40 12.54
N ALA A 302 -28.30 21.22 13.58
CA ALA A 302 -27.46 22.24 14.19
C ALA A 302 -26.36 21.57 15.01
N SER A 303 -25.25 22.27 15.28
CA SER A 303 -24.13 21.75 16.08
C SER A 303 -24.52 21.37 17.51
N ALA A 304 -25.58 21.97 18.08
CA ALA A 304 -26.12 21.57 19.38
C ALA A 304 -26.67 20.12 19.40
N GLY A 305 -26.90 19.53 18.22
CA GLY A 305 -27.29 18.13 18.09
C GLY A 305 -26.12 17.13 18.04
N CYS A 306 -24.89 17.65 18.05
CA CYS A 306 -23.62 16.91 18.02
C CYS A 306 -22.94 16.93 19.39
N ASP A 307 -22.06 15.94 19.65
CA ASP A 307 -21.44 15.77 20.96
C ASP A 307 -20.06 16.42 21.04
N GLY A 308 -19.78 17.11 22.16
CA GLY A 308 -18.49 17.71 22.44
C GLY A 308 -18.22 18.92 21.53
N VAL A 309 -17.10 18.89 20.81
CA VAL A 309 -16.64 19.96 19.91
C VAL A 309 -17.05 19.74 18.45
N ASP A 310 -17.90 18.75 18.19
CA ASP A 310 -18.35 18.45 16.83
C ASP A 310 -19.40 19.44 16.35
N VAL A 311 -19.43 19.66 15.04
CA VAL A 311 -20.36 20.58 14.38
C VAL A 311 -21.15 19.84 13.31
N CYS A 312 -22.35 20.35 13.03
CA CYS A 312 -23.21 19.75 12.02
C CYS A 312 -22.83 20.27 10.63
N VAL A 313 -22.43 19.37 9.73
CA VAL A 313 -22.20 19.64 8.30
C VAL A 313 -23.05 18.68 7.49
N ALA A 314 -23.93 19.22 6.64
CA ALA A 314 -24.77 18.42 5.74
C ALA A 314 -25.57 17.29 6.44
N GLY A 315 -25.98 17.49 7.70
CA GLY A 315 -26.74 16.50 8.46
C GLY A 315 -25.88 15.47 9.22
N VAL A 316 -24.55 15.59 9.16
CA VAL A 316 -23.59 14.70 9.82
C VAL A 316 -22.73 15.49 10.81
N CYS A 317 -22.51 14.94 12.00
CA CYS A 317 -21.59 15.47 12.99
C CYS A 317 -20.15 15.16 12.59
N VAL A 318 -19.33 16.21 12.47
CA VAL A 318 -17.91 16.13 12.12
C VAL A 318 -17.08 16.93 13.13
N PRO A 319 -15.79 16.61 13.32
CA PRO A 319 -14.91 17.38 14.22
C PRO A 319 -14.90 18.87 13.86
N GLY A 320 -15.28 19.71 14.82
CA GLY A 320 -15.42 21.15 14.62
C GLY A 320 -14.12 21.95 14.79
N PRO A 321 -14.22 23.29 14.82
CA PRO A 321 -13.07 24.20 14.87
C PRO A 321 -12.20 24.07 16.11
N ASP A 322 -12.79 23.64 17.22
CA ASP A 322 -12.08 23.45 18.49
C ASP A 322 -11.36 22.08 18.56
N ALA A 323 -11.55 21.20 17.57
CA ALA A 323 -10.80 19.96 17.43
C ALA A 323 -9.53 20.20 16.60
N ALA A 324 -8.39 19.69 17.06
CA ALA A 324 -7.15 19.73 16.29
C ALA A 324 -7.33 19.01 14.94
N GLY A 325 -7.08 19.72 13.83
CA GLY A 325 -7.33 19.23 12.47
C GLY A 325 -8.82 19.14 12.07
N GLY A 326 -9.74 19.64 12.90
CA GLY A 326 -11.17 19.74 12.59
C GLY A 326 -11.51 20.91 11.67
N LEU A 327 -12.80 21.11 11.38
CA LEU A 327 -13.27 22.12 10.43
C LEU A 327 -12.80 23.53 10.81
N GLY A 328 -12.08 24.21 9.93
CA GLY A 328 -11.54 25.56 10.12
C GLY A 328 -10.14 25.61 10.74
N TYR A 329 -9.60 24.48 11.21
CA TYR A 329 -8.25 24.39 11.75
C TYR A 329 -7.21 24.82 10.68
N GLU A 330 -6.23 25.63 11.07
CA GLU A 330 -5.19 26.11 10.16
C GLU A 330 -4.28 24.96 9.72
N CYS A 331 -4.01 24.87 8.43
CA CYS A 331 -3.26 23.75 7.86
C CYS A 331 -2.27 24.20 6.79
N SER A 332 -1.15 23.50 6.70
CA SER A 332 -0.18 23.65 5.61
C SER A 332 -0.36 22.58 4.52
N ALA A 333 -0.86 21.41 4.91
CA ALA A 333 -1.07 20.23 4.08
C ALA A 333 -2.34 19.45 4.48
N SER A 334 -2.96 18.75 3.53
CA SER A 334 -4.16 17.94 3.74
C SER A 334 -4.02 16.84 4.80
N THR A 335 -2.80 16.37 5.07
CA THR A 335 -2.53 15.36 6.10
C THR A 335 -2.72 15.88 7.53
N GLU A 336 -2.72 17.20 7.72
CA GLU A 336 -2.99 17.85 9.03
C GLU A 336 -4.49 17.92 9.34
N CYS A 337 -5.34 17.77 8.32
CA CYS A 337 -6.78 17.83 8.44
C CYS A 337 -7.37 16.44 8.62
N ILE A 338 -8.23 16.27 9.62
CA ILE A 338 -9.01 15.05 9.81
C ILE A 338 -9.83 14.78 8.54
N SER A 339 -10.38 15.81 7.92
CA SER A 339 -11.14 15.75 6.66
C SER A 339 -10.32 15.37 5.43
N ARG A 340 -8.98 15.31 5.54
CA ARG A 340 -8.03 15.16 4.42
C ARG A 340 -8.10 16.28 3.37
N SER A 341 -8.68 17.41 3.74
CA SER A 341 -8.88 18.55 2.83
C SER A 341 -8.36 19.82 3.48
N CYS A 342 -7.18 20.26 3.06
CA CYS A 342 -6.63 21.57 3.38
C CYS A 342 -6.79 22.50 2.18
N VAL A 343 -7.69 23.48 2.28
CA VAL A 343 -7.98 24.42 1.18
C VAL A 343 -7.31 25.76 1.47
N LYS A 344 -6.70 26.38 0.46
CA LYS A 344 -5.97 27.66 0.57
C LYS A 344 -6.61 28.73 -0.31
N ASP A 345 -6.76 29.93 0.24
CA ASP A 345 -7.23 31.12 -0.50
C ASP A 345 -6.06 32.06 -0.82
N GLY A 346 -5.08 31.57 -1.60
CA GLY A 346 -3.91 32.35 -2.03
C GLY A 346 -2.89 32.73 -0.94
N GLY A 347 -3.18 32.49 0.34
CA GLY A 347 -2.25 32.67 1.47
C GLY A 347 -1.28 31.49 1.68
N SER A 348 -0.31 31.69 2.59
CA SER A 348 0.68 30.66 2.97
C SER A 348 0.05 29.47 3.70
N PHE A 349 -1.02 29.71 4.44
CA PHE A 349 -1.77 28.73 5.22
C PHE A 349 -3.18 28.55 4.67
N GLY A 350 -3.73 27.36 4.85
CA GLY A 350 -5.09 27.00 4.50
C GLY A 350 -5.92 26.68 5.73
N HIS A 351 -7.15 26.26 5.48
CA HIS A 351 -8.04 25.75 6.51
C HIS A 351 -8.50 24.34 6.17
N CYS A 352 -8.66 23.52 7.20
CA CYS A 352 -9.28 22.23 7.09
C CYS A 352 -10.76 22.39 6.75
N THR A 353 -11.20 21.80 5.65
CA THR A 353 -12.57 21.98 5.15
C THR A 353 -13.34 20.67 5.12
N GLU A 354 -14.66 20.77 5.14
CA GLU A 354 -15.59 19.67 4.92
C GLU A 354 -16.40 19.92 3.66
N ALA A 355 -16.76 18.86 2.94
CA ALA A 355 -17.51 18.99 1.70
C ALA A 355 -18.95 19.48 1.98
N CYS A 356 -19.45 20.35 1.11
CA CYS A 356 -20.83 20.84 1.17
C CYS A 356 -21.42 20.97 -0.24
N ASN A 357 -22.75 21.06 -0.33
CA ASN A 357 -23.43 21.34 -1.58
C ASN A 357 -23.87 22.82 -1.60
N PRO A 358 -23.30 23.67 -2.47
CA PRO A 358 -23.65 25.10 -2.55
C PRO A 358 -25.12 25.36 -2.91
N ALA A 359 -25.83 24.37 -3.47
CA ALA A 359 -27.24 24.50 -3.82
C ALA A 359 -28.19 24.35 -2.61
N VAL A 360 -27.68 23.97 -1.44
CA VAL A 360 -28.48 23.78 -0.23
C VAL A 360 -28.06 24.82 0.81
N GLU A 361 -29.01 25.62 1.26
CA GLU A 361 -28.76 26.65 2.28
C GLU A 361 -28.56 26.03 3.68
N GLY A 362 -27.69 26.63 4.49
CA GLY A 362 -27.49 26.21 5.89
C GLY A 362 -26.77 24.87 6.07
N VAL A 363 -26.11 24.35 5.03
CA VAL A 363 -25.36 23.08 5.09
C VAL A 363 -24.14 23.15 6.01
N CYS A 364 -23.50 24.31 6.09
CA CYS A 364 -22.33 24.54 6.93
C CYS A 364 -22.75 25.13 8.29
N PRO A 365 -21.99 24.86 9.35
CA PRO A 365 -22.28 25.37 10.68
C PRO A 365 -22.08 26.90 10.75
N SER A 366 -22.62 27.51 11.81
CA SER A 366 -22.45 28.95 12.05
C SER A 366 -20.98 29.37 12.02
N GLY A 367 -20.68 30.48 11.33
CA GLY A 367 -19.31 30.95 11.10
C GLY A 367 -18.64 30.34 9.86
N PHE A 368 -19.32 29.43 9.15
CA PHE A 368 -18.84 28.83 7.91
C PHE A 368 -19.84 29.03 6.78
N ASP A 369 -19.33 29.43 5.61
CA ASP A 369 -20.09 29.55 4.38
C ASP A 369 -19.74 28.37 3.46
N CYS A 370 -20.75 27.82 2.77
CA CYS A 370 -20.50 26.82 1.72
C CYS A 370 -20.05 27.54 0.45
N ILE A 371 -18.74 27.53 0.18
CA ILE A 371 -18.19 28.19 -1.01
C ILE A 371 -18.05 27.17 -2.13
N ASP A 372 -18.52 27.54 -3.32
CA ASP A 372 -18.40 26.72 -4.53
C ASP A 372 -16.93 26.54 -4.91
N ALA A 373 -16.48 25.29 -4.94
CA ALA A 373 -15.14 24.89 -5.36
C ALA A 373 -15.10 24.47 -6.84
N GLY A 374 -16.20 24.64 -7.56
CA GLY A 374 -16.38 24.30 -8.96
C GLY A 374 -17.07 22.94 -9.18
N GLY A 375 -17.78 22.82 -10.30
CA GLY A 375 -18.42 21.56 -10.69
C GLY A 375 -19.63 21.14 -9.83
N GLY A 376 -20.20 22.06 -9.05
CA GLY A 376 -21.34 21.80 -8.16
C GLY A 376 -20.97 21.20 -6.81
N ALA A 377 -19.67 21.12 -6.50
CA ALA A 377 -19.16 20.74 -5.18
C ALA A 377 -18.62 21.98 -4.45
N GLY A 378 -18.94 22.10 -3.17
CA GLY A 378 -18.46 23.19 -2.33
C GLY A 378 -17.69 22.69 -1.11
N VAL A 379 -17.08 23.63 -0.41
CA VAL A 379 -16.43 23.39 0.88
C VAL A 379 -16.94 24.35 1.94
N CYS A 380 -17.15 23.85 3.15
CA CYS A 380 -17.42 24.70 4.30
C CYS A 380 -16.13 25.46 4.64
N TRP A 381 -16.16 26.76 4.42
CA TRP A 381 -15.03 27.66 4.58
C TRP A 381 -15.35 28.67 5.68
N PRO A 382 -14.37 29.06 6.52
CA PRO A 382 -14.58 30.12 7.51
C PRO A 382 -15.12 31.40 6.85
N GLY A 383 -16.34 31.78 7.20
CA GLY A 383 -16.99 32.99 6.70
C GLY A 383 -16.43 34.24 7.39
N ALA A 384 -16.55 35.41 6.75
CA ALA A 384 -16.07 36.69 7.29
C ALA A 384 -16.91 37.26 8.46
N SER A 385 -17.49 36.41 9.31
CA SER A 385 -18.41 36.82 10.38
C SER A 385 -17.87 36.49 11.78
N GLY A 386 -16.72 37.08 12.08
CA GLY A 386 -16.15 37.15 13.43
C GLY A 386 -15.51 38.52 13.69
N GLY A 387 -16.33 39.51 14.08
CA GLY A 387 -15.89 40.71 14.79
C GLY A 387 -14.99 41.70 14.04
N CYS A 388 -15.59 42.51 13.16
CA CYS A 388 -15.11 43.88 12.93
C CYS A 388 -16.32 44.83 12.97
N CYS A 389 -16.64 45.32 14.16
CA CYS A 389 -17.41 46.54 14.28
C CYS A 389 -16.45 47.70 14.02
N ASP A 390 -16.41 48.20 12.77
CA ASP A 390 -16.28 49.63 12.55
C ASP A 390 -16.89 50.04 11.21
N ALA A 391 -17.54 51.20 11.25
CA ALA A 391 -18.55 51.64 10.30
C ALA A 391 -17.98 52.12 8.94
N GLY A 392 -18.69 51.84 7.85
CA GLY A 392 -18.61 52.66 6.63
C GLY A 392 -18.87 51.94 5.30
N GLY A 393 -20.07 52.14 4.74
CA GLY A 393 -20.26 52.40 3.31
C GLY A 393 -20.15 51.25 2.30
N SER A 394 -21.32 50.77 1.85
CA SER A 394 -21.69 50.46 0.45
C SER A 394 -20.67 49.80 -0.49
N GLY A 395 -21.00 48.58 -0.95
CA GLY A 395 -20.47 48.06 -2.22
C GLY A 395 -20.74 46.58 -2.42
N LYS A 396 -21.70 46.24 -3.30
CA LYS A 396 -21.89 44.88 -3.80
C LYS A 396 -20.63 44.45 -4.55
N GLY A 397 -20.00 43.35 -4.15
CA GLY A 397 -18.89 42.73 -4.86
C GLY A 397 -18.85 41.24 -4.60
N ALA A 398 -19.30 40.44 -5.55
CA ALA A 398 -19.07 39.00 -5.57
C ALA A 398 -17.58 38.77 -5.87
N ALA A 399 -16.79 38.48 -4.82
CA ALA A 399 -15.41 38.05 -4.98
C ALA A 399 -15.40 36.55 -5.30
N LEU A 400 -15.06 36.22 -6.55
CA LEU A 400 -14.70 34.85 -6.95
C LEU A 400 -13.33 34.55 -6.34
N LEU A 401 -13.33 33.80 -5.24
CA LEU A 401 -12.10 33.24 -4.65
C LEU A 401 -11.73 31.98 -5.44
N GLY A 402 -10.55 32.01 -6.07
CA GLY A 402 -10.05 30.90 -6.88
C GLY A 402 -9.32 29.89 -6.00
N PHE A 403 -10.01 28.83 -5.60
CA PHE A 403 -9.40 27.74 -4.84
C PHE A 403 -8.71 26.73 -5.77
N GLY A 404 -7.43 26.45 -5.52
CA GLY A 404 -6.72 25.35 -6.17
C GLY A 404 -7.10 24.02 -5.51
N VAL A 405 -8.05 23.28 -6.07
CA VAL A 405 -8.45 21.94 -5.60
C VAL A 405 -7.91 20.88 -6.55
N LEU A 406 -7.10 19.94 -6.05
CA LEU A 406 -6.72 18.74 -6.76
C LEU A 406 -7.82 17.68 -6.56
N ALA A 407 -8.89 17.74 -7.35
CA ALA A 407 -9.97 16.76 -7.29
C ALA A 407 -9.57 15.46 -8.01
N LEU A 408 -9.33 14.38 -7.26
CA LEU A 408 -9.23 13.02 -7.80
C LEU A 408 -10.63 12.51 -8.14
N VAL A 409 -11.06 12.72 -9.39
CA VAL A 409 -12.32 12.18 -9.90
C VAL A 409 -12.13 10.69 -10.24
N LEU A 410 -12.54 9.81 -9.33
CA LEU A 410 -12.66 8.38 -9.60
C LEU A 410 -13.83 8.11 -10.55
N ARG A 411 -13.51 7.97 -11.84
CA ARG A 411 -14.48 7.64 -12.88
C ARG A 411 -14.72 6.13 -12.90
N ARG A 412 -15.79 5.67 -12.26
CA ARG A 412 -16.32 4.29 -12.42
C ARG A 412 -16.62 4.01 -13.90
N ARG A 413 -15.82 3.15 -14.55
CA ARG A 413 -16.20 2.52 -15.82
C ARG A 413 -17.17 1.37 -15.51
N ARG A 414 -18.46 1.57 -15.82
CA ARG A 414 -19.41 0.46 -15.99
C ARG A 414 -19.09 -0.24 -17.32
N GLY A 415 -18.56 -1.45 -17.26
CA GLY A 415 -18.45 -2.34 -18.41
C GLY A 415 -19.82 -2.91 -18.77
N ARG A 416 -20.14 -2.87 -20.07
CA ARG A 416 -21.08 -3.80 -20.71
C ARG A 416 -20.28 -4.99 -21.23
#